data_AF-A0A968VZQ2-F1
#
_entry.id   AF-A0A968VZQ2-F1
#
_cell.length_a   1.000
_cell.length_b   1.000
_cell.length_c   1.000
_cell.angle_alpha   90.00
_cell.angle_beta   90.00
_cell.angle_gamma   90.00
#
_symmetry.space_group_name_H-M   'P 1'
#
loop_
_entity.id
_entity.type
_entity.pdbx_description
1 polymer ?
#
loop_
_entity_poly.entity_id
_entity_poly.type
_entity_poly.pdbx_seq_one_letter_code
_entity_poly.pdbx_strand_id
1 'polypeptide(L)'
;MITACYLPYTLNFIDAAGTSRGTMHTRQVWFLILQDSNTQKVGIGEVAPLPGLSIDNIPHIEAATEMKICSTHWPRYGLQTQWAIFFNQFPSIKFALETAWPDLKNGGNRQIFNVSSYRPIPINGLIWMGSFEEMKAQVDKRLKQASAALK
;
A
#
# COMPACT_ATOMS: atom_id res chain seq x y z
N MET A 1 -8.33 2.74 -23.73
CA MET A 1 -8.74 1.54 -22.97
C MET A 1 -7.78 1.42 -21.80
N ILE A 2 -8.23 0.97 -20.62
CA ILE A 2 -7.32 0.83 -19.46
C ILE A 2 -6.95 -0.64 -19.30
N THR A 3 -5.66 -0.93 -19.29
CA THR A 3 -5.08 -2.24 -18.97
C THR A 3 -4.43 -2.19 -17.60
N ALA A 4 -4.25 -3.36 -16.99
CA ALA A 4 -3.62 -3.49 -15.69
C ALA A 4 -2.55 -4.57 -15.70
N CYS A 5 -1.44 -4.34 -15.01
CA CYS A 5 -0.46 -5.36 -14.67
C CYS A 5 -0.02 -5.16 -13.21
N TYR A 6 0.71 -6.12 -12.65
CA TYR A 6 1.29 -5.98 -11.32
C TYR A 6 2.77 -6.31 -11.32
N LEU A 7 3.50 -5.70 -10.38
CA LEU A 7 4.93 -5.95 -10.15
C LEU A 7 5.14 -6.35 -8.68
N PRO A 8 5.53 -7.60 -8.38
CA PRO A 8 5.92 -7.99 -7.04
C PRO A 8 7.18 -7.24 -6.60
N TYR A 9 7.22 -6.82 -5.34
CA TYR A 9 8.36 -6.15 -4.73
C TYR A 9 8.54 -6.55 -3.28
N THR A 10 9.77 -6.90 -2.90
CA THR A 10 10.12 -7.23 -1.51
C THR A 10 10.80 -6.03 -0.86
N LEU A 11 10.12 -5.40 0.08
CA LEU A 11 10.68 -4.34 0.92
C LEU A 11 11.57 -4.96 1.99
N ASN A 12 12.79 -4.45 2.13
CA ASN A 12 13.70 -4.82 3.21
C ASN A 12 13.65 -3.75 4.29
N PHE A 13 13.36 -4.13 5.53
CA PHE A 13 13.34 -3.18 6.63
C PHE A 13 14.77 -2.77 7.00
N ILE A 14 14.96 -1.49 7.33
CA ILE A 14 16.25 -0.96 7.83
C ILE A 14 16.60 -1.63 9.16
N ASP A 15 15.63 -1.65 10.08
CA ASP A 15 15.70 -2.33 11.36
C ASP A 15 14.59 -3.38 11.42
N ALA A 16 14.85 -4.53 12.03
CA ALA A 16 13.85 -5.59 12.13
C ALA A 16 12.61 -5.10 12.90
N ALA A 17 11.43 -5.20 12.30
CA ALA A 17 10.18 -4.69 12.86
C ALA A 17 9.60 -5.70 13.85
N GLY A 18 10.01 -5.59 15.11
CA GLY A 18 9.51 -6.41 16.23
C GLY A 18 8.07 -6.05 16.62
N THR A 19 7.18 -7.02 16.54
CA THR A 19 5.79 -6.92 17.03
C THR A 19 5.46 -8.06 18.01
N SER A 20 4.32 -8.01 18.70
CA SER A 20 3.85 -9.10 19.56
C SER A 20 3.52 -10.39 18.80
N ARG A 21 3.46 -10.30 17.46
CA ARG A 21 3.22 -11.42 16.53
C ARG A 21 4.51 -11.89 15.84
N GLY A 22 5.66 -11.44 16.32
CA GLY A 22 6.97 -11.77 15.78
C GLY A 22 7.65 -10.60 15.07
N THR A 23 8.81 -10.89 14.49
CA THR A 23 9.71 -9.92 13.91
C THR A 23 9.70 -10.01 12.39
N MET A 24 9.50 -8.88 11.72
CA MET A 24 9.55 -8.80 10.25
C MET A 24 10.87 -8.21 9.78
N HIS A 25 11.58 -8.95 8.92
CA HIS A 25 12.78 -8.47 8.24
C HIS A 25 12.48 -7.96 6.82
N THR A 26 11.45 -8.53 6.20
CA THR A 26 10.99 -8.15 4.87
C THR A 26 9.47 -8.02 4.84
N ARG A 27 8.96 -7.31 3.84
CA ARG A 27 7.53 -7.22 3.53
C ARG A 27 7.31 -7.37 2.04
N GLN A 28 6.52 -8.35 1.64
CA GLN A 28 6.08 -8.51 0.27
C GLN A 28 4.93 -7.54 -0.03
N VAL A 29 5.04 -6.81 -1.14
CA VAL A 29 3.99 -5.96 -1.69
C VAL A 29 3.93 -6.14 -3.20
N TRP A 30 2.87 -5.65 -3.83
CA TRP A 30 2.73 -5.64 -5.28
C TRP A 30 2.28 -4.26 -5.74
N PHE A 31 2.99 -3.69 -6.71
CA PHE A 31 2.57 -2.46 -7.35
C PHE A 31 1.58 -2.79 -8.45
N LEU A 32 0.34 -2.32 -8.31
CA LEU A 32 -0.69 -2.43 -9.33
C LEU A 32 -0.60 -1.24 -10.27
N ILE A 33 -0.38 -1.51 -11.55
CA ILE A 33 -0.11 -0.50 -12.58
C ILE A 33 -1.29 -0.49 -13.54
N LEU A 34 -1.98 0.66 -13.63
CA LEU A 34 -3.03 0.91 -14.60
C LEU A 34 -2.49 1.79 -15.71
N GLN A 35 -2.64 1.38 -16.97
CA GLN A 35 -2.19 2.14 -18.13
C GLN A 35 -3.36 2.49 -19.04
N ASP A 36 -3.48 3.76 -19.40
CA ASP A 36 -4.46 4.21 -20.39
C ASP A 36 -3.83 4.27 -21.79
N SER A 37 -4.28 3.37 -22.67
CA SER A 37 -3.75 3.25 -24.03
C SER A 37 -3.85 4.53 -24.86
N ASN A 38 -4.79 5.43 -24.55
CA ASN A 38 -4.98 6.64 -25.36
C ASN A 38 -4.10 7.80 -24.90
N THR A 39 -3.86 7.93 -23.60
CA THR A 39 -3.09 9.04 -23.02
C THR A 39 -1.65 8.64 -22.68
N GLN A 40 -1.34 7.34 -22.72
CA GLN A 40 -0.07 6.75 -22.28
C GLN A 40 0.28 7.07 -20.81
N LYS A 41 -0.70 7.53 -20.03
CA LYS A 41 -0.54 7.79 -18.60
C LYS A 41 -0.64 6.50 -17.81
N VAL A 42 0.03 6.50 -16.67
CA VAL A 42 0.11 5.36 -15.75
C VAL A 42 -0.30 5.80 -14.36
N GLY A 43 -1.27 5.13 -13.77
CA GLY A 43 -1.58 5.25 -12.35
C GLY A 43 -1.10 4.03 -11.60
N ILE A 44 -0.55 4.20 -10.41
CA ILE A 44 -0.01 3.08 -9.62
C ILE A 44 -0.63 3.05 -8.23
N GLY A 45 -1.07 1.88 -7.80
CA GLY A 45 -1.51 1.59 -6.44
C GLY A 45 -0.65 0.51 -5.81
N GLU A 46 -0.85 0.28 -4.52
CA GLU A 46 -0.07 -0.69 -3.75
C GLU A 46 -1.00 -1.73 -3.12
N VAL A 47 -0.76 -3.00 -3.46
CA VAL A 47 -1.34 -4.16 -2.81
C VAL A 47 -0.35 -4.58 -1.73
N ALA A 48 -0.67 -4.31 -0.46
CA ALA A 48 0.26 -4.52 0.65
C ALA A 48 -0.40 -5.19 1.87
N PRO A 49 -0.92 -6.42 1.72
CA PRO A 49 -1.50 -7.15 2.84
C PRO A 49 -0.46 -7.38 3.94
N LEU A 50 -0.92 -7.48 5.17
CA LEU A 50 -0.08 -7.75 6.33
C LEU A 50 -0.36 -9.17 6.85
N PRO A 51 0.60 -10.12 6.76
CA PRO A 51 0.40 -11.48 7.24
C PRO A 51 -0.05 -11.52 8.70
N GLY A 52 -1.13 -12.25 8.98
CA GLY A 52 -1.71 -12.40 10.33
C GLY A 52 -2.56 -11.22 10.82
N LEU A 53 -2.73 -10.16 10.03
CA LEU A 53 -3.67 -9.06 10.32
C LEU A 53 -4.66 -8.78 9.19
N SER A 54 -4.16 -8.79 7.95
CA SER A 54 -5.00 -8.62 6.78
C SER A 54 -6.01 -9.75 6.66
N ILE A 55 -7.25 -9.39 6.32
CA ILE A 55 -8.30 -10.34 5.92
C ILE A 55 -8.00 -10.91 4.52
N ASP A 56 -7.12 -10.25 3.76
CA ASP A 56 -6.70 -10.69 2.43
C ASP A 56 -6.36 -12.18 2.39
N ASN A 57 -6.85 -12.88 1.38
CA ASN A 57 -6.44 -14.24 1.10
C ASN A 57 -5.04 -14.25 0.44
N ILE A 58 -4.02 -13.98 1.25
CA ILE A 58 -2.62 -13.74 0.81
C ILE A 58 -2.08 -14.84 -0.11
N PRO A 59 -2.24 -16.16 0.17
CA PRO A 59 -1.73 -17.21 -0.72
C PRO A 59 -2.28 -17.15 -2.15
N HIS A 60 -3.44 -16.53 -2.35
CA HIS A 60 -4.10 -16.42 -3.65
C HIS A 60 -4.05 -15.01 -4.23
N ILE A 61 -3.30 -14.08 -3.63
CA ILE A 61 -3.35 -12.66 -4.01
C ILE A 61 -2.84 -12.41 -5.43
N GLU A 62 -1.76 -13.08 -5.85
CA GLU A 62 -1.21 -12.93 -7.20
C GLU A 62 -2.16 -13.51 -8.25
N ALA A 63 -2.62 -14.74 -8.04
CA ALA A 63 -3.58 -15.38 -8.93
C ALA A 63 -4.89 -14.59 -9.03
N ALA A 64 -5.38 -14.05 -7.92
CA ALA A 64 -6.55 -13.17 -7.88
C ALA A 64 -6.30 -11.86 -8.65
N THR A 65 -5.14 -11.23 -8.46
CA THR A 65 -4.77 -10.00 -9.17
C THR A 65 -4.69 -10.25 -10.67
N GLU A 66 -4.04 -11.33 -11.10
CA GLU A 66 -3.89 -11.67 -12.51
C GLU A 66 -5.25 -11.95 -13.17
N MET A 67 -6.02 -12.89 -12.59
CA MET A 67 -7.27 -13.36 -13.20
C MET A 67 -8.39 -12.32 -13.15
N LYS A 68 -8.46 -11.53 -12.06
CA LYS A 68 -9.53 -10.55 -11.90
C LYS A 68 -9.10 -9.19 -12.37
N ILE A 69 -7.92 -8.69 -12.01
CA ILE A 69 -7.54 -7.32 -12.33
C ILE A 69 -6.88 -7.21 -13.70
N CYS A 70 -5.81 -7.97 -13.96
CA CYS A 70 -4.97 -7.83 -15.16
C CYS A 70 -5.66 -8.34 -16.43
N SER A 71 -6.42 -9.43 -16.30
CA SER A 71 -7.22 -9.97 -17.40
C SER A 71 -8.47 -9.14 -17.73
N THR A 72 -8.81 -8.16 -16.88
CA THR A 72 -9.97 -7.30 -17.10
C THR A 72 -9.60 -6.08 -17.93
N HIS A 73 -10.41 -5.85 -18.95
CA HIS A 73 -10.37 -4.60 -19.69
C HIS A 73 -11.25 -3.57 -18.98
N TRP A 74 -10.61 -2.57 -18.40
CA TRP A 74 -11.28 -1.64 -17.52
C TRP A 74 -11.94 -0.50 -18.31
N PRO A 75 -13.25 -0.24 -18.12
CA PRO A 75 -13.88 0.95 -18.69
C PRO A 75 -13.31 2.18 -18.00
N ARG A 76 -13.29 3.35 -18.66
CA ARG A 76 -12.77 4.60 -18.06
C ARG A 76 -13.56 5.08 -16.83
N TYR A 77 -14.79 4.60 -16.67
CA TYR A 77 -15.74 5.01 -15.64
C TYR A 77 -15.69 4.12 -14.38
N GLY A 78 -14.51 4.04 -13.75
CA GLY A 78 -14.35 3.59 -12.35
C GLY A 78 -14.63 2.12 -12.05
N LEU A 79 -14.52 1.79 -10.75
CA LEU A 79 -14.77 0.46 -10.18
C LEU A 79 -16.26 0.13 -10.19
N GLN A 80 -16.63 -1.00 -10.77
CA GLN A 80 -18.02 -1.46 -10.79
C GLN A 80 -18.41 -2.14 -9.46
N THR A 81 -19.65 -1.94 -9.02
CA THR A 81 -20.20 -2.50 -7.77
C THR A 81 -20.25 -4.03 -7.74
N GLN A 82 -20.23 -4.69 -8.90
CA GLN A 82 -20.26 -6.16 -9.04
C GLN A 82 -19.06 -6.90 -8.41
N TRP A 83 -18.03 -6.17 -7.97
CA TRP A 83 -16.79 -6.72 -7.41
C TRP A 83 -16.79 -6.76 -5.87
N ALA A 84 -17.89 -6.37 -5.23
CA ALA A 84 -17.96 -6.25 -3.77
C ALA A 84 -17.53 -7.53 -3.03
N ILE A 85 -17.99 -8.70 -3.47
CA ILE A 85 -17.64 -9.99 -2.85
C ILE A 85 -16.13 -10.27 -2.99
N PHE A 86 -15.55 -9.98 -4.16
CA PHE A 86 -14.12 -10.14 -4.40
C PHE A 86 -13.31 -9.21 -3.49
N PHE A 87 -13.69 -7.94 -3.41
CA PHE A 87 -12.99 -6.96 -2.58
C PHE A 87 -13.11 -7.21 -1.08
N ASN A 88 -14.14 -7.91 -0.62
CA ASN A 88 -14.21 -8.35 0.78
C ASN A 88 -13.14 -9.40 1.12
N GLN A 89 -12.70 -10.19 0.14
CA GLN A 89 -11.64 -11.19 0.31
C GLN A 89 -10.24 -10.64 0.00
N PHE A 90 -10.16 -9.52 -0.72
CA PHE A 90 -8.90 -8.89 -1.13
C PHE A 90 -8.95 -7.37 -0.96
N PRO A 91 -9.12 -6.85 0.27
CA PRO A 91 -9.20 -5.42 0.52
C PRO A 91 -7.95 -4.65 0.10
N SER A 92 -6.76 -5.27 0.12
CA SER A 92 -5.54 -4.62 -0.37
C SER A 92 -5.53 -4.41 -1.89
N ILE A 93 -6.12 -5.33 -2.66
CA ILE A 93 -6.32 -5.15 -4.12
C ILE A 93 -7.32 -4.01 -4.36
N LYS A 94 -8.41 -3.97 -3.58
CA LYS A 94 -9.39 -2.88 -3.65
C LYS A 94 -8.71 -1.53 -3.42
N PHE A 95 -7.92 -1.42 -2.36
CA PHE A 95 -7.18 -0.22 -2.01
C PHE A 95 -6.19 0.20 -3.11
N ALA A 96 -5.49 -0.75 -3.72
CA ALA A 96 -4.61 -0.48 -4.84
C ALA A 96 -5.36 0.12 -6.04
N LEU A 97 -6.55 -0.39 -6.38
CA LEU A 97 -7.38 0.19 -7.44
C LEU A 97 -7.91 1.58 -7.07
N GLU A 98 -8.37 1.76 -5.83
CA GLU A 98 -8.88 3.03 -5.31
C GLU A 98 -7.81 4.14 -5.30
N THR A 99 -6.53 3.78 -5.31
CA THR A 99 -5.41 4.73 -5.37
C THR A 99 -4.81 4.87 -6.76
N ALA A 100 -4.70 3.79 -7.54
CA ALA A 100 -4.19 3.82 -8.90
C ALA A 100 -5.11 4.62 -9.85
N TRP A 101 -6.42 4.50 -9.67
CA TRP A 101 -7.38 5.14 -10.58
C TRP A 101 -7.41 6.66 -10.49
N PRO A 102 -7.48 7.26 -9.29
CA PRO A 102 -7.37 8.71 -9.16
C PRO A 102 -6.01 9.22 -9.63
N ASP A 103 -4.92 8.49 -9.37
CA ASP A 103 -3.60 8.85 -9.87
C ASP A 103 -3.56 8.90 -11.41
N LEU A 104 -4.08 7.86 -12.08
CA LEU A 104 -4.19 7.84 -13.54
C LEU A 104 -5.02 9.02 -14.06
N LYS A 105 -6.16 9.31 -13.43
CA LYS A 105 -7.03 10.45 -13.78
C LYS A 105 -6.34 11.79 -13.60
N ASN A 106 -5.45 11.91 -12.61
CA ASN A 106 -4.66 13.11 -12.34
C ASN A 106 -3.35 13.16 -13.14
N GLY A 107 -3.25 12.36 -14.20
CA GLY A 107 -2.15 12.40 -15.16
C GLY A 107 -0.96 11.50 -14.82
N GLY A 108 -1.09 10.63 -13.81
CA GLY A 108 -0.06 9.65 -13.44
C GLY A 108 1.12 10.23 -12.66
N ASN A 109 0.87 11.27 -11.87
CA ASN A 109 1.91 12.04 -11.17
C ASN A 109 2.03 11.66 -9.68
N ARG A 110 1.57 10.46 -9.30
CA ARG A 110 1.48 9.97 -7.92
C ARG A 110 0.58 10.84 -7.05
N GLN A 111 -0.46 11.40 -7.65
CA GLN A 111 -1.37 12.34 -7.02
C GLN A 111 -2.77 11.74 -6.96
N ILE A 112 -3.16 11.24 -5.77
CA ILE A 112 -4.47 10.60 -5.58
C ILE A 112 -5.58 11.66 -5.44
N PHE A 113 -5.30 12.75 -4.72
CA PHE A 113 -6.24 13.85 -4.49
C PHE A 113 -5.67 15.17 -5.01
N ASN A 114 -6.55 16.01 -5.55
CA ASN A 114 -6.18 17.39 -5.87
C ASN A 114 -6.25 18.24 -4.60
N VAL A 115 -5.08 18.59 -4.06
CA VAL A 115 -4.96 19.44 -2.87
C VAL A 115 -4.38 20.79 -3.28
N SER A 116 -4.96 21.87 -2.77
CA SER A 116 -4.52 23.23 -3.07
C SER A 116 -3.15 23.59 -2.48
N SER A 117 -2.75 22.89 -1.41
CA SER A 117 -1.43 23.02 -0.79
C SER A 117 -1.10 21.76 -0.01
N TYR A 118 0.19 21.45 0.09
CA TYR A 118 0.69 20.42 1.00
C TYR A 118 1.06 21.08 2.32
N ARG A 119 0.58 20.50 3.43
CA ARG A 119 0.99 20.89 4.77
C ARG A 119 1.63 19.67 5.45
N PRO A 120 2.76 19.84 6.15
CA PRO A 120 3.35 18.74 6.90
C PRO A 120 2.38 18.29 7.99
N ILE A 121 2.20 16.97 8.11
CA ILE A 121 1.45 16.37 9.20
C ILE A 121 2.48 15.76 10.16
N PRO A 122 2.52 16.20 11.43
CA PRO A 122 3.40 15.57 12.40
C PRO A 122 2.97 14.10 12.59
N ILE A 123 3.94 13.20 12.53
CA ILE A 123 3.72 11.77 12.78
C ILE A 123 4.37 11.36 14.10
N ASN A 124 3.87 10.28 14.69
CA ASN A 124 4.46 9.74 15.90
C ASN A 124 5.81 9.06 15.60
N GLY A 125 6.74 9.15 16.55
CA GLY A 125 7.95 8.32 16.55
C GLY A 125 7.61 6.92 17.01
N LEU A 126 7.68 5.94 16.10
CA LEU A 126 7.45 4.53 16.44
C LEU A 126 8.64 3.97 17.24
N ILE A 127 8.34 3.27 18.32
CA ILE A 127 9.26 2.47 19.14
C ILE A 127 8.96 0.99 18.88
N TRP A 128 9.95 0.26 18.37
CA TRP A 128 9.83 -1.17 18.15
C TRP A 128 9.95 -1.94 19.46
N MET A 129 9.17 -3.00 19.61
CA MET A 129 9.26 -3.86 20.79
C MET A 129 10.61 -4.60 20.82
N GLY A 130 11.21 -4.60 22.00
CA GLY A 130 12.50 -5.22 22.30
C GLY A 130 12.71 -5.30 23.81
N SER A 131 13.94 -5.52 24.24
CA SER A 131 14.33 -5.38 25.66
C SER A 131 14.11 -3.94 26.15
N PHE A 132 14.01 -3.78 27.47
CA PHE A 132 13.87 -2.46 28.10
C PHE A 132 14.96 -1.48 27.65
N GLU A 133 16.22 -1.93 27.60
CA GLU A 133 17.35 -1.07 27.21
C GLU A 133 17.27 -0.65 25.73
N GLU A 134 16.89 -1.57 24.83
CA GLU A 134 16.71 -1.26 23.41
C GLU A 134 15.57 -0.26 23.19
N MET A 135 14.44 -0.46 23.87
CA MET A 135 13.29 0.44 23.78
C MET A 135 13.61 1.82 24.36
N LYS A 136 14.32 1.88 25.49
CA LYS A 136 14.78 3.14 26.11
C LYS A 136 15.73 3.91 25.18
N ALA A 137 16.69 3.23 24.56
CA ALA A 137 17.60 3.84 23.59
C ALA A 137 16.86 4.41 22.37
N GLN A 138 15.82 3.71 21.88
CA GLN A 138 14.97 4.22 20.81
C GLN A 138 14.20 5.47 21.25
N VAL A 139 13.63 5.49 22.46
CA VAL A 139 12.93 6.66 23.01
C VAL A 139 13.87 7.88 23.05
N ASP A 140 15.07 7.72 23.63
CA ASP A 140 16.06 8.80 23.73
C ASP A 140 16.44 9.33 22.33
N LYS A 141 16.59 8.44 21.34
CA LYS A 141 16.86 8.81 19.95
C LYS A 141 15.71 9.58 19.32
N ARG A 142 14.45 9.16 19.52
CA ARG A 142 13.27 9.81 18.94
C ARG A 142 12.96 11.16 19.60
N LEU A 143 13.19 11.31 20.90
CA LEU A 143 13.03 12.59 21.59
C LEU A 143 14.01 13.63 21.04
N LYS A 144 15.26 13.24 20.75
CA LYS A 144 16.24 14.12 20.08
C LYS A 144 15.84 14.51 18.65
N GLN A 145 14.99 13.72 17.99
CA GLN A 145 14.45 14.01 16.65
C GLN A 145 13.20 14.91 16.69
N ALA A 146 12.80 15.40 17.86
CA ALA A 146 11.64 16.26 18.07
C ALA A 146 10.30 15.64 17.60
N SER A 147 10.14 14.33 17.76
CA SER A 147 8.84 13.68 17.55
C SER A 147 7.79 14.22 18.53
N ALA A 148 6.66 14.71 18.02
CA ALA A 148 5.60 15.31 18.84
C ALA A 148 4.92 14.30 19.79
N ALA A 149 4.90 13.02 19.42
CA ALA A 149 4.41 11.92 20.23
C ALA A 149 5.17 10.64 19.88
N LEU A 150 5.17 9.68 20.80
CA LEU A 150 5.76 8.35 20.61
C LEU A 150 4.66 7.28 20.66
N LYS A 151 4.83 6.22 19.88
CA LYS A 151 3.91 5.07 19.83
C LYS A 151 4.67 3.76 19.92
#